data_AF-A0AAV5US79-F1
#
_entry.id   AF-A0AAV5US79-F1
#
_cell.length_a   1.000
_cell.length_b   1.000
_cell.length_c   1.000
_cell.angle_alpha   90.00
_cell.angle_beta   90.00
_cell.angle_gamma   90.00
#
_symmetry.space_group_name_H-M   'P 1'
#
loop_
_entity.id
_entity.type
_entity.pdbx_description
1 polymer ?
#
loop_
_entity_poly.entity_id
_entity_poly.type
_entity_poly.pdbx_seq_one_letter_code
_entity_poly.pdbx_strand_id
1 'polypeptide(L)'
;AGVLGCTNIVLLSDHGMRNIKKLVNLQDIDPVYADALTSTGNNVLFYTNISSEPMKCKKSEYYRVYQRKDDVPLRYHYDHANVGFPYVNGNPGTMFVRNNTELADSESKNQKGNHGWDNMDTQMQAMFYTVGPSIRQNVTVPPFQNVNLYNLFADLMRIRPAPNNGTTGLLDALLVDAPQRENPFTNWNVEPCHRVTFENCDSSGQVPSVSDTKGYILTNDPSVCSISDGKLFLLYSTRLNQTVGMEMRVGKSTESSEDRVITKMNNEIIGRNCEDDGGRSAFMGKALESSLKLTWNEFDSQSLVQKAVNKLTEKENVRLQIGFVYAEEGPTKYVFVSGFWCLNQGWRKDNDYCVNEIDTRVESYAIPARAVDNFNCLDDDSLLFDYRVTIGDIEKLTSLSLLPKSMPLSIRNKLSQYLPTQEF
;
A
#
# COMPACT_ATOMS: atom_id res chain seq x y z
N ALA A 1 16.08 -18.41 -41.62
CA ALA A 1 17.03 -17.83 -40.64
C ALA A 1 17.39 -18.76 -39.48
N GLY A 2 16.54 -19.70 -39.03
CA GLY A 2 16.93 -20.71 -38.02
C GLY A 2 17.20 -20.17 -36.61
N VAL A 3 16.74 -18.95 -36.31
CA VAL A 3 17.12 -18.20 -35.09
C VAL A 3 16.30 -18.52 -33.85
N LEU A 4 15.22 -19.31 -33.97
CA LEU A 4 14.31 -19.59 -32.85
C LEU A 4 15.02 -20.21 -31.64
N GLY A 5 16.00 -21.10 -31.87
CA GLY A 5 16.78 -21.71 -30.78
C GLY A 5 17.74 -20.77 -30.06
N CYS A 6 17.95 -19.56 -30.58
CA CYS A 6 18.90 -18.57 -30.05
C CYS A 6 18.24 -17.23 -29.71
N THR A 7 16.91 -17.14 -29.76
CA THR A 7 16.17 -15.89 -29.54
C THR A 7 15.28 -16.02 -28.31
N ASN A 8 15.35 -15.03 -27.43
CA ASN A 8 14.36 -14.84 -26.37
C ASN A 8 13.18 -14.06 -26.96
N ILE A 9 12.00 -14.68 -26.94
CA ILE A 9 10.74 -14.10 -27.42
C ILE A 9 9.89 -13.80 -26.21
N VAL A 10 9.48 -12.55 -26.07
CA VAL A 10 8.52 -12.10 -25.06
C VAL A 10 7.27 -11.62 -25.77
N LEU A 11 6.14 -12.28 -25.49
CA LEU A 11 4.82 -11.94 -25.98
C LEU A 11 4.04 -11.24 -24.86
N LEU A 12 3.52 -10.06 -25.18
CA LEU A 12 2.98 -9.10 -24.21
C LEU A 12 1.67 -8.51 -24.75
N SER A 13 0.82 -8.02 -23.85
CA SER A 13 -0.09 -6.93 -24.16
C SER A 13 0.17 -5.73 -23.25
N ASP A 14 -0.29 -4.58 -23.67
CA ASP A 14 -0.33 -3.35 -22.88
C ASP A 14 -1.38 -3.41 -21.77
N HIS A 15 -2.59 -3.86 -22.11
CA HIS A 15 -3.72 -4.00 -21.20
C HIS A 15 -4.71 -5.08 -21.68
N GLY A 16 -5.76 -5.29 -20.89
CA GLY A 16 -6.93 -6.08 -21.26
C GLY A 16 -8.02 -5.27 -21.98
N MET A 17 -9.24 -5.79 -22.01
CA MET A 17 -10.39 -5.19 -22.68
C MET A 17 -11.68 -5.60 -21.96
N ARG A 18 -12.63 -4.67 -21.83
CA ARG A 18 -13.93 -4.94 -21.19
C ARG A 18 -15.08 -4.32 -21.97
N ASN A 19 -16.24 -4.97 -21.86
CA ASN A 19 -17.46 -4.46 -22.46
C ASN A 19 -17.92 -3.16 -21.77
N ILE A 20 -18.29 -2.16 -22.57
CA ILE A 20 -18.98 -0.97 -22.11
C ILE A 20 -20.39 -1.40 -21.68
N LYS A 21 -20.74 -1.10 -20.42
CA LYS A 21 -22.04 -1.37 -19.82
C LYS A 21 -22.87 -0.09 -19.68
N LYS A 22 -22.20 1.06 -19.53
CA LYS A 22 -22.84 2.34 -19.30
C LYS A 22 -22.11 3.46 -20.03
N LEU A 23 -22.84 4.23 -20.82
CA LEU A 23 -22.41 5.53 -21.32
C LEU A 23 -22.97 6.62 -20.39
N VAL A 24 -22.10 7.53 -19.94
CA VAL A 24 -22.44 8.69 -19.13
C VAL A 24 -22.23 9.94 -19.96
N ASN A 25 -23.30 10.65 -20.27
CA ASN A 25 -23.23 11.92 -20.98
C ASN A 25 -22.89 13.06 -20.00
N LEU A 26 -21.73 13.67 -20.21
CA LEU A 26 -21.23 14.74 -19.32
C LEU A 26 -22.04 16.02 -19.45
N GLN A 27 -22.55 16.34 -20.64
CA GLN A 27 -23.42 17.49 -20.87
C GLN A 27 -24.70 17.45 -20.03
N ASP A 28 -25.23 16.24 -19.79
CA ASP A 28 -26.46 16.05 -18.99
C ASP A 28 -26.20 16.21 -17.48
N ILE A 29 -24.94 16.06 -17.04
CA ILE A 29 -24.55 16.33 -15.65
C ILE A 29 -24.36 17.83 -15.44
N ASP A 30 -23.50 18.45 -16.27
CA ASP A 30 -23.31 19.90 -16.31
C ASP A 30 -22.74 20.27 -17.70
N PRO A 31 -23.37 21.17 -18.46
CA PRO A 31 -22.87 21.62 -19.75
C PRO A 31 -21.43 22.15 -19.72
N VAL A 32 -20.99 22.73 -18.59
CA VAL A 32 -19.60 23.22 -18.42
C VAL A 32 -18.57 22.09 -18.60
N TYR A 33 -18.92 20.85 -18.22
CA TYR A 33 -18.01 19.73 -18.45
C TYR A 33 -17.79 19.51 -19.94
N ALA A 34 -18.85 19.53 -20.74
CA ALA A 34 -18.75 19.30 -22.19
C ALA A 34 -17.79 20.28 -22.89
N ASP A 35 -17.66 21.51 -22.39
CA ASP A 35 -16.81 22.56 -22.97
C ASP A 35 -15.35 22.50 -22.51
N ALA A 36 -15.07 21.85 -21.39
CA ALA A 36 -13.77 21.89 -20.75
C ALA A 36 -12.90 20.64 -20.89
N LEU A 37 -13.45 19.59 -21.52
CA LEU A 37 -12.78 18.31 -21.68
C LEU A 37 -11.75 18.34 -22.79
N THR A 38 -10.58 17.77 -22.49
CA THR A 38 -9.56 17.45 -23.50
C THR A 38 -9.83 16.12 -24.20
N SER A 39 -10.41 15.14 -23.49
CA SER A 39 -10.75 13.82 -24.03
C SER A 39 -11.91 13.18 -23.26
N THR A 40 -12.57 12.22 -23.90
CA THR A 40 -13.62 11.36 -23.33
C THR A 40 -13.20 9.90 -23.44
N GLY A 41 -13.78 9.02 -22.62
CA GLY A 41 -13.30 7.65 -22.48
C GLY A 41 -13.73 7.02 -21.16
N ASN A 42 -12.96 6.04 -20.68
CA ASN A 42 -13.19 5.41 -19.37
C ASN A 42 -12.93 6.36 -18.20
N ASN A 43 -12.14 7.40 -18.42
CA ASN A 43 -11.83 8.42 -17.44
C ASN A 43 -11.79 9.80 -18.10
N VAL A 44 -11.75 10.83 -17.26
CA VAL A 44 -11.82 12.22 -17.64
C VAL A 44 -10.88 13.02 -16.77
N LEU A 45 -10.09 13.88 -17.41
CA LEU A 45 -9.18 14.84 -16.76
C LEU A 45 -9.59 16.25 -17.13
N PHE A 46 -9.76 17.10 -16.12
CA PHE A 46 -9.97 18.53 -16.32
C PHE A 46 -8.67 19.31 -16.04
N TYR A 47 -8.33 20.24 -16.92
CA TYR A 47 -7.14 21.09 -16.78
C TYR A 47 -7.48 22.54 -16.46
N THR A 48 -8.77 22.84 -16.36
CA THR A 48 -9.32 24.13 -15.97
C THR A 48 -9.98 24.01 -14.61
N ASN A 49 -10.11 25.13 -13.90
CA ASN A 49 -10.76 25.14 -12.59
C ASN A 49 -12.27 24.93 -12.75
N ILE A 50 -12.73 23.72 -12.50
CA ILE A 50 -14.13 23.31 -12.64
C ILE A 50 -14.62 22.63 -11.38
N SER A 51 -15.90 22.89 -11.06
CA SER A 51 -16.53 22.35 -9.86
C SER A 51 -16.70 20.83 -9.91
N SER A 52 -16.29 20.21 -8.79
CA SER A 52 -16.58 18.85 -8.32
C SER A 52 -18.05 18.45 -8.18
N GLU A 53 -18.85 19.43 -7.76
CA GLU A 53 -20.08 19.18 -7.01
C GLU A 53 -21.21 18.52 -7.82
N PRO A 54 -21.40 18.83 -9.11
CA PRO A 54 -22.40 18.14 -9.93
C PRO A 54 -22.18 16.61 -10.04
N MET A 55 -20.93 16.13 -9.94
CA MET A 55 -20.62 14.70 -10.04
C MET A 55 -20.52 14.00 -8.69
N LYS A 56 -19.96 14.69 -7.68
CA LYS A 56 -19.61 14.10 -6.38
C LYS A 56 -20.82 13.44 -5.72
N CYS A 57 -20.70 12.15 -5.37
CA CYS A 57 -21.74 11.40 -4.66
C CYS A 57 -23.12 11.30 -5.35
N LYS A 58 -23.23 11.65 -6.65
CA LYS A 58 -24.52 11.57 -7.37
C LYS A 58 -24.77 10.21 -8.03
N LYS A 59 -23.71 9.58 -8.54
CA LYS A 59 -23.76 8.30 -9.26
C LYS A 59 -22.53 7.45 -8.95
N SER A 60 -22.29 7.19 -7.66
CA SER A 60 -21.14 6.41 -7.19
C SER A 60 -21.13 4.97 -7.72
N GLU A 61 -22.24 4.43 -8.19
CA GLU A 61 -22.26 3.15 -8.91
C GLU A 61 -21.51 3.20 -10.26
N TYR A 62 -21.37 4.38 -10.87
CA TYR A 62 -20.78 4.54 -12.21
C TYR A 62 -19.36 5.09 -12.21
N TYR A 63 -18.98 5.91 -11.24
CA TYR A 63 -17.65 6.53 -11.26
C TYR A 63 -17.16 6.98 -9.87
N ARG A 64 -15.87 7.34 -9.83
CA ARG A 64 -15.16 7.97 -8.73
C ARG A 64 -14.71 9.36 -9.17
N VAL A 65 -14.76 10.33 -8.27
CA VAL A 65 -14.28 11.70 -8.48
C VAL A 65 -13.17 11.99 -7.48
N TYR A 66 -12.04 12.47 -7.98
CA TYR A 66 -10.87 12.87 -7.21
C TYR A 66 -10.58 14.35 -7.50
N GLN A 67 -10.55 15.20 -6.48
CA GLN A 67 -10.43 16.65 -6.68
C GLN A 67 -8.98 17.11 -6.84
N ARG A 68 -8.05 16.30 -6.34
CA ARG A 68 -6.63 16.60 -6.28
C ARG A 68 -5.84 15.30 -6.21
N LYS A 69 -4.54 15.39 -6.47
CA LYS A 69 -3.61 14.25 -6.44
C LYS A 69 -3.70 13.41 -5.16
N ASP A 70 -3.84 14.05 -4.00
CA ASP A 70 -3.84 13.35 -2.71
C ASP A 70 -5.15 12.58 -2.44
N ASP A 71 -6.20 12.80 -3.25
CA ASP A 71 -7.44 12.03 -3.15
C ASP A 71 -7.36 10.70 -3.92
N VAL A 72 -6.43 10.59 -4.88
CA VAL A 72 -6.28 9.40 -5.73
C VAL A 72 -5.61 8.28 -4.92
N PRO A 73 -6.10 7.02 -4.99
CA PRO A 73 -5.49 5.94 -4.23
C PRO A 73 -4.01 5.75 -4.59
N LEU A 74 -3.17 5.61 -3.57
CA LEU A 74 -1.71 5.61 -3.72
C LEU A 74 -1.21 4.56 -4.73
N ARG A 75 -1.84 3.38 -4.78
CA ARG A 75 -1.51 2.28 -5.71
C ARG A 75 -1.60 2.65 -7.19
N TYR A 76 -2.29 3.73 -7.54
CA TYR A 76 -2.37 4.20 -8.92
C TYR A 76 -1.07 4.87 -9.36
N HIS A 77 -0.29 5.43 -8.42
CA HIS A 77 0.87 6.28 -8.70
C HIS A 77 0.56 7.37 -9.75
N TYR A 78 -0.60 8.00 -9.63
CA TYR A 78 -1.18 8.91 -10.63
C TYR A 78 -1.21 10.36 -10.15
N ASP A 79 -0.03 10.88 -9.81
CA ASP A 79 0.18 12.17 -9.14
C ASP A 79 1.11 13.15 -9.89
N HIS A 80 1.50 12.81 -11.13
CA HIS A 80 2.35 13.65 -11.97
C HIS A 80 1.67 14.99 -12.31
N ALA A 81 2.47 16.05 -12.53
CA ALA A 81 1.99 17.40 -12.85
C ALA A 81 1.14 17.51 -14.15
N ASN A 82 1.16 16.47 -14.98
CA ASN A 82 0.37 16.40 -16.22
C ASN A 82 -1.01 15.76 -16.00
N VAL A 83 -1.31 15.28 -14.80
CA VAL A 83 -2.62 14.76 -14.44
C VAL A 83 -3.53 15.94 -14.11
N GLY A 84 -4.60 16.09 -14.90
CA GLY A 84 -5.63 17.11 -14.68
C GLY A 84 -6.56 16.75 -13.52
N PHE A 85 -7.03 17.76 -12.80
CA PHE A 85 -8.03 17.63 -11.74
C PHE A 85 -9.18 18.64 -11.94
N PRO A 86 -10.45 18.29 -11.63
CA PRO A 86 -10.90 17.00 -11.10
C PRO A 86 -10.59 15.81 -12.03
N TYR A 87 -10.20 14.69 -11.45
CA TYR A 87 -10.00 13.42 -12.15
C TYR A 87 -11.23 12.56 -11.88
N VAL A 88 -11.91 12.17 -12.94
CA VAL A 88 -13.10 11.32 -12.85
C VAL A 88 -12.79 9.98 -13.49
N ASN A 89 -12.81 8.93 -12.69
CA ASN A 89 -12.56 7.57 -13.15
C ASN A 89 -13.86 6.79 -13.22
N GLY A 90 -14.18 6.21 -14.37
CA GLY A 90 -15.31 5.29 -14.49
C GLY A 90 -15.09 4.05 -13.65
N ASN A 91 -16.16 3.52 -13.06
CA ASN A 91 -16.16 2.16 -12.55
C ASN A 91 -16.13 1.17 -13.72
N PRO A 92 -15.69 -0.08 -13.51
CA PRO A 92 -15.53 -1.08 -14.57
C PRO A 92 -16.72 -1.25 -15.52
N GLY A 93 -16.57 -0.76 -16.75
CA GLY A 93 -17.59 -0.78 -17.81
C GLY A 93 -18.34 0.54 -18.01
N THR A 94 -18.05 1.58 -17.23
CA THR A 94 -18.56 2.94 -17.45
C THR A 94 -17.63 3.72 -18.36
N MET A 95 -18.17 4.32 -19.41
CA MET A 95 -17.47 5.26 -20.28
C MET A 95 -18.21 6.59 -20.32
N PHE A 96 -17.48 7.68 -20.39
CA PHE A 96 -18.00 9.03 -20.54
C PHE A 96 -18.03 9.44 -22.00
N VAL A 97 -19.06 10.17 -22.38
CA VAL A 97 -19.20 10.84 -23.67
C VAL A 97 -19.48 12.32 -23.43
N ARG A 98 -19.06 13.18 -24.36
CA ARG A 98 -19.13 14.64 -24.17
C ARG A 98 -20.57 15.15 -24.16
N ASN A 99 -21.36 14.71 -25.12
CA ASN A 99 -22.68 15.24 -25.44
C ASN A 99 -23.53 14.20 -26.20
N ASN A 100 -24.77 14.57 -26.52
CA ASN A 100 -25.70 13.70 -27.25
C ASN A 100 -25.21 13.27 -28.65
N THR A 101 -24.34 14.07 -29.29
CA THR A 101 -23.75 13.71 -30.59
C THR A 101 -22.76 12.56 -30.45
N GLU A 102 -21.85 12.63 -29.47
CA GLU A 102 -20.92 11.52 -29.18
C GLU A 102 -21.66 10.28 -28.68
N LEU A 103 -22.73 10.45 -27.91
CA LEU A 103 -23.59 9.34 -27.48
C LEU A 103 -24.20 8.60 -28.69
N ALA A 104 -24.86 9.34 -29.58
CA ALA A 104 -25.47 8.77 -30.78
C ALA A 104 -24.42 8.13 -31.71
N ASP A 105 -23.24 8.74 -31.83
CA ASP A 105 -22.14 8.17 -32.61
C ASP A 105 -21.66 6.82 -32.03
N SER A 106 -21.45 6.76 -30.70
CA SER A 106 -21.04 5.53 -29.99
C SER A 106 -22.07 4.41 -30.16
N GLU A 107 -23.36 4.74 -30.05
CA GLU A 107 -24.47 3.80 -30.27
C GLU A 107 -24.53 3.34 -31.74
N SER A 108 -24.41 4.25 -32.70
CA SER A 108 -24.46 3.94 -34.14
C SER A 108 -23.31 3.06 -34.60
N LYS A 109 -22.11 3.29 -34.05
CA LYS A 109 -20.91 2.49 -34.29
C LYS A 109 -20.90 1.19 -33.49
N ASN A 110 -21.90 0.99 -32.63
CA ASN A 110 -22.02 -0.18 -31.77
C ASN A 110 -20.73 -0.40 -30.96
N GLN A 111 -20.21 0.67 -30.37
CA GLN A 111 -18.99 0.62 -29.59
C GLN A 111 -19.23 -0.23 -28.34
N LYS A 112 -18.69 -1.44 -28.34
CA LYS A 112 -18.95 -2.45 -27.31
C LYS A 112 -17.84 -2.63 -26.30
N GLY A 113 -16.60 -2.29 -26.64
CA GLY A 113 -15.43 -2.54 -25.82
C GLY A 113 -14.59 -1.30 -25.60
N ASN A 114 -14.00 -1.18 -24.41
CA ASN A 114 -12.98 -0.18 -24.12
C ASN A 114 -11.99 -0.72 -23.07
N HIS A 115 -11.03 0.11 -22.67
CA HIS A 115 -10.02 -0.18 -21.66
C HIS A 115 -9.69 1.09 -20.85
N GLY A 116 -8.70 1.01 -19.96
CA GLY A 116 -8.19 2.15 -19.18
C GLY A 116 -8.79 2.29 -17.78
N TRP A 117 -9.75 1.44 -17.40
CA TRP A 117 -10.26 1.35 -16.03
C TRP A 117 -9.17 0.94 -15.04
N ASP A 118 -9.54 0.90 -13.76
CA ASP A 118 -8.70 0.43 -12.67
C ASP A 118 -7.88 -0.82 -13.07
N ASN A 119 -6.56 -0.74 -12.87
CA ASN A 119 -5.61 -1.79 -13.21
C ASN A 119 -5.78 -3.06 -12.34
N MET A 120 -6.64 -3.01 -11.31
CA MET A 120 -7.06 -4.17 -10.51
C MET A 120 -8.30 -4.88 -11.06
N ASP A 121 -8.99 -4.32 -12.06
CA ASP A 121 -10.05 -5.05 -12.78
C ASP A 121 -9.43 -6.25 -13.50
N THR A 122 -10.00 -7.44 -13.29
CA THR A 122 -9.52 -8.69 -13.90
C THR A 122 -9.58 -8.65 -15.43
N GLN A 123 -10.49 -7.87 -16.00
CA GLN A 123 -10.58 -7.68 -17.45
C GLN A 123 -9.55 -6.68 -18.01
N MET A 124 -8.86 -5.91 -17.15
CA MET A 124 -7.78 -5.00 -17.55
C MET A 124 -6.39 -5.65 -17.50
N GLN A 125 -6.28 -6.87 -16.97
CA GLN A 125 -5.02 -7.60 -16.88
C GLN A 125 -4.44 -7.89 -18.26
N ALA A 126 -3.12 -7.76 -18.37
CA ALA A 126 -2.38 -7.97 -19.61
C ALA A 126 -1.84 -9.41 -19.72
N MET A 127 -1.58 -9.85 -20.95
CA MET A 127 -0.93 -11.13 -21.21
C MET A 127 0.60 -11.03 -21.08
N PHE A 128 1.23 -12.09 -20.59
CA PHE A 128 2.68 -12.26 -20.57
C PHE A 128 3.03 -13.72 -20.84
N TYR A 129 3.78 -13.96 -21.92
CA TYR A 129 4.39 -15.25 -22.22
C TYR A 129 5.82 -15.03 -22.68
N THR A 130 6.73 -15.91 -22.30
CA THR A 130 8.12 -15.80 -22.73
C THR A 130 8.71 -17.18 -22.98
N VAL A 131 9.53 -17.28 -24.01
CA VAL A 131 10.23 -18.51 -24.41
C VAL A 131 11.58 -18.15 -25.00
N GLY A 132 12.60 -18.95 -24.72
CA GLY A 132 13.91 -18.73 -25.29
C GLY A 132 15.02 -19.46 -24.54
N PRO A 133 16.26 -19.39 -25.05
CA PRO A 133 17.40 -20.08 -24.46
C PRO A 133 17.76 -19.59 -23.06
N SER A 134 17.38 -18.36 -22.69
CA SER A 134 17.65 -17.79 -21.36
C SER A 134 16.49 -17.95 -20.38
N ILE A 135 15.37 -18.53 -20.83
CA ILE A 135 14.11 -18.64 -20.08
C ILE A 135 13.92 -20.09 -19.62
N ARG A 136 13.59 -20.28 -18.34
CA ARG A 136 13.26 -21.61 -17.81
C ARG A 136 11.98 -22.14 -18.45
N GLN A 137 11.97 -23.42 -18.79
CA GLN A 137 10.80 -24.09 -19.31
C GLN A 137 9.84 -24.47 -18.19
N ASN A 138 8.54 -24.49 -18.50
CA ASN A 138 7.47 -24.93 -17.60
C ASN A 138 7.43 -24.19 -16.25
N VAL A 139 7.77 -22.89 -16.25
CA VAL A 139 7.66 -22.02 -15.08
C VAL A 139 6.47 -21.08 -15.25
N THR A 140 5.64 -21.02 -14.21
CA THR A 140 4.58 -20.02 -14.05
C THR A 140 4.91 -19.15 -12.85
N VAL A 141 4.83 -17.83 -13.02
CA VAL A 141 5.01 -16.85 -11.93
C VAL A 141 3.66 -16.24 -11.56
N PRO A 142 3.49 -15.76 -10.31
CA PRO A 142 2.30 -14.99 -9.93
C PRO A 142 2.13 -13.72 -10.79
N PRO A 143 0.92 -13.13 -10.84
CA PRO A 143 0.72 -11.82 -11.45
C PRO A 143 1.71 -10.77 -10.94
N PHE A 144 2.17 -9.91 -11.83
CA PHE A 144 3.12 -8.85 -11.52
C PHE A 144 2.82 -7.61 -12.37
N GLN A 145 3.22 -6.43 -11.90
CA GLN A 145 3.04 -5.18 -12.65
C GLN A 145 4.04 -5.09 -13.80
N ASN A 146 3.59 -4.62 -14.97
CA ASN A 146 4.39 -4.53 -16.20
C ASN A 146 5.65 -3.63 -16.06
N VAL A 147 5.70 -2.72 -15.10
CA VAL A 147 6.90 -1.92 -14.75
C VAL A 147 8.13 -2.78 -14.44
N ASN A 148 7.91 -4.03 -14.01
CA ASN A 148 8.98 -4.98 -13.71
C ASN A 148 9.63 -5.59 -14.96
N LEU A 149 9.00 -5.47 -16.14
CA LEU A 149 9.52 -6.01 -17.40
C LEU A 149 10.83 -5.34 -17.82
N TYR A 150 11.02 -4.06 -17.51
CA TYR A 150 12.25 -3.35 -17.85
C TYR A 150 13.49 -4.00 -17.23
N ASN A 151 13.42 -4.40 -15.96
CA ASN A 151 14.51 -5.11 -15.29
C ASN A 151 14.76 -6.50 -15.94
N LEU A 152 13.69 -7.25 -16.27
CA LEU A 152 13.81 -8.51 -16.99
C LEU A 152 14.51 -8.34 -18.35
N PHE A 153 14.14 -7.31 -19.12
CA PHE A 153 14.77 -7.04 -20.41
C PHE A 153 16.23 -6.64 -20.26
N ALA A 154 16.55 -5.85 -19.24
CA ALA A 154 17.93 -5.50 -18.92
C ALA A 154 18.76 -6.76 -18.59
N ASP A 155 18.22 -7.69 -17.81
CA ASP A 155 18.89 -8.95 -17.49
C ASP A 155 19.09 -9.83 -18.74
N LEU A 156 18.05 -9.98 -19.58
CA LEU A 156 18.13 -10.75 -20.83
C LEU A 156 19.15 -10.18 -21.82
N MET A 157 19.30 -8.85 -21.86
CA MET A 157 20.29 -8.15 -22.68
C MET A 157 21.66 -8.01 -21.99
N ARG A 158 21.77 -8.40 -20.71
CA ARG A 158 22.98 -8.25 -19.88
C ARG A 158 23.47 -6.81 -19.79
N ILE A 159 22.55 -5.86 -19.61
CA ILE A 159 22.85 -4.44 -19.42
C ILE A 159 22.45 -3.98 -18.03
N ARG A 160 23.08 -2.91 -17.56
CA ARG A 160 22.67 -2.24 -16.32
C ARG A 160 21.38 -1.45 -16.58
N PRO A 161 20.27 -1.70 -15.86
CA PRO A 161 19.06 -0.90 -16.01
C PRO A 161 19.29 0.53 -15.50
N ALA A 162 18.63 1.50 -16.13
CA ALA A 162 18.47 2.84 -15.59
C ALA A 162 17.57 2.82 -14.34
N PRO A 163 17.60 3.87 -13.49
CA PRO A 163 16.66 4.00 -12.38
C PRO A 163 15.21 3.87 -12.86
N ASN A 164 14.43 3.00 -12.21
CA ASN A 164 13.04 2.70 -12.56
C ASN A 164 12.28 2.23 -11.32
N ASN A 165 10.96 2.07 -11.42
CA ASN A 165 10.10 1.71 -10.29
C ASN A 165 9.92 0.21 -10.08
N GLY A 166 10.45 -0.64 -10.97
CA GLY A 166 10.35 -2.09 -10.89
C GLY A 166 11.28 -2.67 -9.81
N THR A 167 10.83 -3.75 -9.18
CA THR A 167 11.59 -4.48 -8.16
C THR A 167 12.60 -5.39 -8.82
N THR A 168 13.89 -5.03 -8.70
CA THR A 168 15.00 -5.82 -9.23
C THR A 168 14.98 -7.25 -8.69
N GLY A 169 15.03 -8.23 -9.60
CA GLY A 169 15.03 -9.64 -9.26
C GLY A 169 13.67 -10.27 -8.96
N LEU A 170 12.56 -9.52 -9.13
CA LEU A 170 11.21 -10.10 -9.00
C LEU A 170 10.98 -11.28 -9.95
N LEU A 171 11.51 -11.17 -11.18
CA LEU A 171 11.31 -12.13 -12.26
C LEU A 171 12.49 -13.09 -12.46
N ASP A 172 13.44 -13.15 -11.52
CA ASP A 172 14.62 -14.04 -11.59
C ASP A 172 14.24 -15.52 -11.71
N ALA A 173 13.09 -15.92 -11.17
CA ALA A 173 12.57 -17.28 -11.29
C ALA A 173 12.31 -17.72 -12.74
N LEU A 174 12.15 -16.77 -13.68
CA LEU A 174 11.99 -17.06 -15.11
C LEU A 174 13.31 -17.34 -15.83
N LEU A 175 14.47 -16.96 -15.25
CA LEU A 175 15.76 -17.02 -15.93
C LEU A 175 16.48 -18.34 -15.64
N VAL A 176 17.06 -18.96 -16.68
CA VAL A 176 17.92 -20.15 -16.52
C VAL A 176 19.12 -19.81 -15.65
N ASP A 177 19.81 -18.71 -15.99
CA ASP A 177 20.97 -18.17 -15.30
C ASP A 177 20.60 -16.80 -14.71
N ALA A 178 19.94 -16.83 -13.54
CA ALA A 178 19.52 -15.62 -12.86
C ALA A 178 20.74 -14.94 -12.18
N PRO A 179 20.87 -13.60 -12.26
CA PRO A 179 21.92 -12.87 -11.54
C PRO A 179 21.86 -13.15 -10.05
N GLN A 180 23.03 -13.30 -9.40
CA GLN A 180 23.10 -13.33 -7.95
C GLN A 180 22.90 -11.92 -7.41
N ARG A 181 21.91 -11.74 -6.53
CA ARG A 181 21.52 -10.44 -6.00
C ARG A 181 21.58 -10.45 -4.48
N GLU A 182 22.12 -9.37 -3.93
CA GLU A 182 22.11 -9.15 -2.49
C GLU A 182 20.81 -8.48 -2.07
N ASN A 183 20.33 -8.79 -0.86
CA ASN A 183 19.21 -8.08 -0.27
C ASN A 183 19.68 -6.66 0.11
N PRO A 184 19.09 -5.58 -0.47
CA PRO A 184 19.57 -4.22 -0.23
C PRO A 184 19.38 -3.75 1.21
N PHE A 185 18.54 -4.44 1.99
CA PHE A 185 18.25 -4.15 3.39
C PHE A 185 19.15 -4.92 4.36
N THR A 186 20.14 -5.68 3.85
CA THR A 186 21.05 -6.49 4.70
C THR A 186 21.87 -5.62 5.67
N ASN A 187 22.07 -4.33 5.41
CA ASN A 187 22.80 -3.44 6.32
C ASN A 187 21.89 -2.53 7.13
N TRP A 188 20.57 -2.65 6.98
CA TRP A 188 19.60 -1.85 7.73
C TRP A 188 19.34 -2.50 9.07
N ASN A 189 19.34 -1.68 10.12
CA ASN A 189 19.02 -2.06 11.49
C ASN A 189 18.40 -0.85 12.18
N VAL A 190 17.61 -1.09 13.23
CA VAL A 190 17.10 -0.02 14.08
C VAL A 190 17.79 -0.11 15.42
N GLU A 191 18.47 0.96 15.81
CA GLU A 191 19.13 1.04 17.11
C GLU A 191 18.13 1.47 18.19
N PRO A 192 18.28 0.99 19.45
CA PRO A 192 17.47 1.46 20.57
C PRO A 192 17.63 2.97 20.82
N CYS A 193 16.55 3.65 21.19
CA CYS A 193 16.62 5.07 21.54
C CYS A 193 17.43 5.28 22.84
N HIS A 194 18.55 6.02 22.75
CA HIS A 194 19.42 6.27 23.91
C HIS A 194 19.06 7.53 24.72
N ARG A 195 18.36 8.51 24.12
CA ARG A 195 17.91 9.76 24.76
C ARG A 195 16.62 10.23 24.11
N VAL A 196 15.48 10.00 24.75
CA VAL A 196 14.24 10.68 24.41
C VAL A 196 13.84 11.49 25.64
N THR A 197 14.00 12.81 25.56
CA THR A 197 13.53 13.73 26.61
C THR A 197 12.09 14.06 26.31
N PHE A 198 11.16 13.38 26.98
CA PHE A 198 9.75 13.78 26.96
C PHE A 198 9.54 14.88 28.00
N GLU A 199 9.04 16.04 27.57
CA GLU A 199 8.63 17.10 28.50
C GLU A 199 7.63 16.53 29.51
N ASN A 200 7.90 16.73 30.81
CA ASN A 200 7.16 16.25 31.99
C ASN A 200 7.56 14.91 32.63
N CYS A 201 8.74 14.35 32.32
CA CYS A 201 9.36 13.30 33.15
C CYS A 201 10.78 13.69 33.52
N ASP A 202 10.94 14.44 34.61
CA ASP A 202 12.25 14.80 35.15
C ASP A 202 12.83 13.59 35.89
N SER A 203 13.42 12.65 35.13
CA SER A 203 14.32 11.65 35.69
C SER A 203 15.45 11.37 34.72
N SER A 204 16.65 11.76 35.14
CA SER A 204 17.93 11.41 34.51
C SER A 204 18.21 9.92 34.75
N GLY A 205 17.74 9.05 33.85
CA GLY A 205 17.97 7.61 33.94
C GLY A 205 18.27 6.98 32.57
N GLN A 206 19.26 6.09 32.52
CA GLN A 206 19.53 5.26 31.35
C GLN A 206 18.30 4.40 30.98
N VAL A 207 17.91 4.40 29.70
CA VAL A 207 16.87 3.51 29.14
C VAL A 207 17.33 2.05 29.26
N PRO A 208 16.53 1.12 29.81
CA PRO A 208 16.92 -0.30 29.86
C PRO A 208 16.89 -0.91 28.46
N SER A 209 17.83 -1.78 28.13
CA SER A 209 17.66 -2.71 27.01
C SER A 209 16.62 -3.76 27.38
N VAL A 210 15.52 -3.81 26.64
CA VAL A 210 14.45 -4.80 26.82
C VAL A 210 14.52 -5.81 25.66
N SER A 211 14.72 -7.09 25.99
CA SER A 211 14.44 -8.26 25.12
C SER A 211 12.94 -8.62 25.30
N ASP A 212 12.14 -9.09 24.34
CA ASP A 212 12.45 -9.87 23.13
C ASP A 212 11.28 -9.77 22.09
N THR A 213 10.63 -8.62 21.93
CA THR A 213 9.86 -8.35 20.70
C THR A 213 10.82 -7.90 19.62
N LYS A 214 11.35 -8.86 18.86
CA LYS A 214 12.14 -8.56 17.66
C LYS A 214 11.25 -7.89 16.62
N GLY A 215 11.37 -6.57 16.48
CA GLY A 215 10.75 -5.83 15.39
C GLY A 215 11.36 -6.21 14.05
N TYR A 216 10.53 -6.40 13.03
CA TYR A 216 11.00 -6.68 11.67
C TYR A 216 11.04 -5.46 10.77
N ILE A 217 10.53 -4.32 11.26
CA ILE A 217 10.65 -3.05 10.56
C ILE A 217 12.10 -2.55 10.69
N LEU A 218 12.72 -2.25 9.56
CA LEU A 218 14.09 -1.76 9.45
C LEU A 218 14.09 -0.34 8.90
N THR A 219 15.14 0.43 9.20
CA THR A 219 15.39 1.72 8.56
C THR A 219 16.89 1.95 8.46
N ASN A 220 17.29 2.86 7.58
CA ASN A 220 18.64 3.44 7.56
C ASN A 220 18.62 4.94 7.93
N ASP A 221 17.47 5.50 8.30
CA ASP A 221 17.39 6.87 8.80
C ASP A 221 17.97 6.93 10.23
N PRO A 222 19.10 7.63 10.44
CA PRO A 222 19.75 7.69 11.75
C PRO A 222 18.94 8.46 12.80
N SER A 223 17.91 9.20 12.39
CA SER A 223 17.00 9.88 13.30
C SER A 223 15.86 8.99 13.81
N VAL A 224 15.70 7.78 13.27
CA VAL A 224 14.71 6.81 13.73
C VAL A 224 15.37 5.78 14.64
N CYS A 225 14.77 5.55 15.80
CA CYS A 225 15.23 4.57 16.79
C CYS A 225 14.07 3.73 17.32
N SER A 226 14.37 2.59 17.92
CA SER A 226 13.36 1.69 18.46
C SER A 226 13.13 1.87 19.96
N ILE A 227 11.86 1.73 20.36
CA ILE A 227 11.40 1.64 21.73
C ILE A 227 10.65 0.31 21.86
N SER A 228 11.08 -0.58 22.75
CA SER A 228 10.44 -1.88 22.95
C SER A 228 10.20 -2.16 24.43
N ASP A 229 9.07 -2.81 24.75
CA ASP A 229 8.67 -3.19 26.10
C ASP A 229 8.37 -4.70 26.25
N GLY A 230 8.74 -5.51 25.25
CA GLY A 230 8.48 -6.95 25.21
C GLY A 230 7.11 -7.35 24.65
N LYS A 231 6.17 -6.42 24.48
CA LYS A 231 4.86 -6.67 23.83
C LYS A 231 4.68 -5.85 22.56
N LEU A 232 5.23 -4.64 22.55
CA LEU A 232 5.20 -3.71 21.43
C LEU A 232 6.63 -3.38 20.98
N PHE A 233 6.80 -3.23 19.68
CA PHE A 233 8.00 -2.65 19.08
C PHE A 233 7.58 -1.37 18.38
N LEU A 234 8.13 -0.22 18.79
CA LEU A 234 7.78 1.09 18.27
C LEU A 234 9.01 1.76 17.64
N LEU A 235 8.79 2.47 16.55
CA LEU A 235 9.77 3.28 15.85
C LEU A 235 9.47 4.75 16.09
N TYR A 236 10.46 5.46 16.63
CA TYR A 236 10.34 6.86 16.99
C TYR A 236 11.33 7.70 16.17
N SER A 237 10.83 8.75 15.52
CA SER A 237 11.68 9.73 14.83
C SER A 237 12.02 10.87 15.79
N THR A 238 13.29 10.96 16.16
CA THR A 238 13.84 12.07 16.96
C THR A 238 13.82 13.39 16.21
N ARG A 239 13.80 13.37 14.87
CA ARG A 239 13.69 14.57 14.04
C ARG A 239 12.29 15.15 14.07
N LEU A 240 11.28 14.29 13.95
CA LEU A 240 9.87 14.68 13.97
C LEU A 240 9.30 14.78 15.39
N ASN A 241 10.01 14.23 16.37
CA ASN A 241 9.54 14.07 17.75
C ASN A 241 8.23 13.25 17.83
N GLN A 242 8.06 12.27 16.93
CA GLN A 242 6.82 11.51 16.72
C GLN A 242 7.08 10.04 16.36
N THR A 243 6.07 9.20 16.53
CA THR A 243 6.11 7.78 16.16
C THR A 243 5.92 7.60 14.66
N VAL A 244 6.85 6.90 14.00
CA VAL A 244 6.76 6.64 12.55
C VAL A 244 6.25 5.23 12.23
N GLY A 245 6.27 4.33 13.21
CA GLY A 245 5.81 2.96 13.02
C GLY A 245 5.73 2.19 14.32
N MET A 246 4.98 1.10 14.29
CA MET A 246 4.90 0.13 15.37
C MET A 246 4.59 -1.25 14.82
N GLU A 247 4.96 -2.27 15.58
CA GLU A 247 4.73 -3.67 15.29
C GLU A 247 4.27 -4.39 16.54
N MET A 248 3.24 -5.24 16.38
CA MET A 248 2.74 -6.11 17.43
C MET A 248 2.32 -7.47 16.87
N ARG A 249 2.22 -8.45 17.77
CA ARG A 249 1.59 -9.74 17.48
C ARG A 249 0.22 -9.81 18.09
N VAL A 250 -0.75 -10.21 17.28
CA VAL A 250 -2.13 -10.41 17.69
C VAL A 250 -2.44 -11.90 17.61
N GLY A 251 -2.61 -12.53 18.77
CA GLY A 251 -3.08 -13.91 18.87
C GLY A 251 -4.59 -14.01 18.62
N LYS A 252 -5.10 -15.22 18.41
CA LYS A 252 -6.55 -15.46 18.22
C LYS A 252 -7.31 -15.01 19.47
N SER A 253 -8.13 -13.96 19.38
CA SER A 253 -9.08 -13.63 20.44
C SER A 253 -10.30 -14.56 20.33
N THR A 254 -10.68 -15.19 21.43
CA THR A 254 -11.94 -15.95 21.55
C THR A 254 -13.14 -15.04 21.83
N GLU A 255 -12.95 -13.72 21.83
CA GLU A 255 -13.97 -12.73 22.14
C GLU A 255 -14.07 -11.71 21.00
N SER A 256 -15.25 -11.67 20.39
CA SER A 256 -15.68 -10.70 19.40
C SER A 256 -16.02 -9.37 20.08
N SER A 257 -15.19 -8.33 19.93
CA SER A 257 -15.70 -6.96 20.01
C SER A 257 -14.81 -5.96 19.28
N GLU A 258 -15.47 -5.13 18.48
CA GLU A 258 -14.95 -4.15 17.52
C GLU A 258 -14.08 -3.05 18.15
N ASP A 259 -14.16 -2.87 19.47
CA ASP A 259 -13.50 -1.78 20.20
C ASP A 259 -12.12 -2.13 20.76
N ARG A 260 -11.67 -3.40 20.77
CA ARG A 260 -10.58 -3.80 21.69
C ARG A 260 -9.15 -3.64 21.18
N VAL A 261 -8.82 -3.61 19.89
CA VAL A 261 -7.38 -3.54 19.52
C VAL A 261 -6.83 -2.14 19.74
N ILE A 262 -7.45 -1.08 19.18
CA ILE A 262 -7.00 0.28 19.44
C ILE A 262 -7.31 0.69 20.89
N THR A 263 -8.41 0.25 21.50
CA THR A 263 -8.69 0.55 22.91
C THR A 263 -7.83 -0.26 23.87
N LYS A 264 -7.36 -1.48 23.55
CA LYS A 264 -6.32 -2.17 24.35
C LYS A 264 -4.94 -1.61 24.06
N MET A 265 -4.63 -1.22 22.84
CA MET A 265 -3.40 -0.46 22.55
C MET A 265 -3.43 0.79 23.42
N ASN A 266 -4.50 1.58 23.37
CA ASN A 266 -4.69 2.72 24.24
C ASN A 266 -4.64 2.30 25.72
N ASN A 267 -5.43 1.34 26.23
CA ASN A 267 -5.48 1.05 27.68
C ASN A 267 -4.27 0.29 28.26
N GLU A 268 -3.62 -0.60 27.52
CA GLU A 268 -2.37 -1.27 27.95
C GLU A 268 -1.16 -0.31 27.90
N ILE A 269 -1.28 0.79 27.15
CA ILE A 269 -0.25 1.82 27.00
C ILE A 269 -0.52 3.04 27.91
N ILE A 270 -1.78 3.47 28.03
CA ILE A 270 -2.31 4.62 28.79
C ILE A 270 -2.56 4.28 30.27
N GLY A 271 -2.54 3.00 30.64
CA GLY A 271 -2.81 2.54 32.02
C GLY A 271 -1.64 2.65 33.01
N ARG A 272 -0.50 3.26 32.67
CA ARG A 272 0.68 3.33 33.56
C ARG A 272 0.94 4.75 34.05
N ASN A 273 0.55 5.05 35.29
CA ASN A 273 0.91 6.30 35.97
C ASN A 273 2.32 6.24 36.58
N CYS A 274 2.99 7.40 36.66
CA CYS A 274 4.32 7.60 37.29
C CYS A 274 4.47 7.00 38.69
N GLU A 275 3.37 6.90 39.41
CA GLU A 275 3.32 6.53 40.81
C GLU A 275 3.14 5.01 41.02
N ASP A 276 2.63 4.27 40.03
CA ASP A 276 2.20 2.88 40.23
C ASP A 276 3.29 1.82 39.99
N ASP A 277 4.39 2.16 39.31
CA ASP A 277 5.52 1.26 39.08
C ASP A 277 6.84 2.05 38.95
N GLY A 278 7.43 2.43 40.08
CA GLY A 278 8.82 2.89 40.22
C GLY A 278 9.43 3.62 39.01
N GLY A 279 8.94 4.81 38.66
CA GLY A 279 9.53 5.82 37.76
C GLY A 279 9.76 5.45 36.27
N ARG A 280 10.29 4.26 35.98
CA ARG A 280 10.83 3.83 34.68
C ARG A 280 9.80 3.11 33.80
N SER A 281 8.91 2.32 34.41
CA SER A 281 7.75 1.66 33.76
C SER A 281 6.74 2.70 33.27
N ALA A 282 6.53 3.74 34.07
CA ALA A 282 5.62 4.82 33.76
C ALA A 282 6.15 5.86 32.77
N PHE A 283 7.47 6.06 32.70
CA PHE A 283 8.11 6.83 31.64
C PHE A 283 7.81 6.21 30.26
N MET A 284 7.93 4.89 30.14
CA MET A 284 7.59 4.16 28.91
C MET A 284 6.08 4.24 28.62
N GLY A 285 5.22 4.09 29.63
CA GLY A 285 3.77 4.30 29.50
C GLY A 285 3.41 5.67 28.94
N LYS A 286 3.93 6.76 29.52
CA LYS A 286 3.69 8.14 29.05
C LYS A 286 4.36 8.49 27.73
N ALA A 287 5.54 7.93 27.43
CA ALA A 287 6.20 8.07 26.13
C ALA A 287 5.35 7.48 25.01
N LEU A 288 4.77 6.30 25.28
CA LEU A 288 3.97 5.52 24.36
C LEU A 288 2.54 6.10 24.26
N GLU A 289 1.98 6.58 25.37
CA GLU A 289 0.72 7.34 25.42
C GLU A 289 0.84 8.70 24.72
N SER A 290 1.91 9.47 24.93
CA SER A 290 2.13 10.74 24.23
C SER A 290 2.37 10.51 22.73
N SER A 291 3.13 9.48 22.39
CA SER A 291 3.40 9.05 21.02
C SER A 291 2.13 8.66 20.25
N LEU A 292 1.17 8.01 20.92
CA LEU A 292 -0.11 7.63 20.34
C LEU A 292 -1.14 8.78 20.40
N LYS A 293 -1.30 9.48 21.53
CA LYS A 293 -2.23 10.60 21.65
C LYS A 293 -1.93 11.74 20.67
N LEU A 294 -0.66 12.05 20.42
CA LEU A 294 -0.27 13.06 19.44
C LEU A 294 -0.54 12.63 17.98
N THR A 295 -0.57 11.33 17.69
CA THR A 295 -0.79 10.82 16.32
C THR A 295 -2.25 10.64 15.96
N TRP A 296 -3.12 10.30 16.93
CA TRP A 296 -4.54 10.04 16.64
C TRP A 296 -5.40 11.32 16.61
N ASN A 297 -5.10 12.35 17.41
CA ASN A 297 -6.00 13.51 17.60
C ASN A 297 -6.22 14.41 16.37
N GLU A 298 -5.46 14.25 15.28
CA GLU A 298 -5.61 15.03 14.04
C GLU A 298 -6.05 14.17 12.83
N PHE A 299 -6.59 12.98 13.07
CA PHE A 299 -6.91 12.02 12.02
C PHE A 299 -8.42 11.83 11.87
N ASP A 300 -9.00 12.34 10.77
CA ASP A 300 -10.45 12.25 10.52
C ASP A 300 -10.91 10.81 10.23
N SER A 301 -10.01 9.94 9.77
CA SER A 301 -10.33 8.59 9.27
C SER A 301 -10.11 7.45 10.29
N GLN A 302 -10.13 7.74 11.59
CA GLN A 302 -9.83 6.76 12.65
C GLN A 302 -10.67 5.49 12.52
N SER A 303 -11.94 5.65 12.15
CA SER A 303 -12.90 4.59 11.79
C SER A 303 -12.33 3.60 10.75
N LEU A 304 -11.82 4.11 9.63
CA LEU A 304 -11.25 3.30 8.54
C LEU A 304 -9.98 2.56 8.98
N VAL A 305 -9.11 3.20 9.77
CA VAL A 305 -7.93 2.54 10.33
C VAL A 305 -8.34 1.42 11.29
N GLN A 306 -9.32 1.66 12.16
CA GLN A 306 -9.86 0.64 13.06
C GLN A 306 -10.47 -0.53 12.28
N LYS A 307 -11.18 -0.27 11.19
CA LYS A 307 -11.71 -1.32 10.31
C LYS A 307 -10.61 -2.12 9.61
N ALA A 308 -9.58 -1.46 9.10
CA ALA A 308 -8.41 -2.15 8.53
C ALA A 308 -7.73 -3.06 9.55
N VAL A 309 -7.51 -2.56 10.77
CA VAL A 309 -6.95 -3.35 11.87
C VAL A 309 -7.84 -4.55 12.19
N ASN A 310 -9.14 -4.33 12.40
CA ASN A 310 -10.09 -5.39 12.73
C ASN A 310 -10.07 -6.50 11.68
N LYS A 311 -10.21 -6.13 10.40
CA LYS A 311 -10.17 -7.05 9.27
C LYS A 311 -8.89 -7.88 9.19
N LEU A 312 -7.74 -7.27 9.50
CA LEU A 312 -6.47 -8.00 9.52
C LEU A 312 -6.37 -8.93 10.74
N THR A 313 -6.86 -8.50 11.90
CA THR A 313 -6.82 -9.28 13.15
C THR A 313 -7.81 -10.44 13.21
N GLU A 314 -8.75 -10.54 12.26
CA GLU A 314 -9.56 -11.75 12.07
C GLU A 314 -8.72 -12.97 11.66
N LYS A 315 -7.54 -12.76 11.06
CA LYS A 315 -6.64 -13.86 10.72
C LYS A 315 -5.91 -14.37 11.98
N GLU A 316 -5.59 -15.65 12.00
CA GLU A 316 -4.92 -16.24 13.17
C GLU A 316 -3.45 -15.84 13.25
N ASN A 317 -3.00 -15.46 14.45
CA ASN A 317 -1.59 -15.19 14.77
C ASN A 317 -0.93 -14.16 13.83
N VAL A 318 -1.60 -13.02 13.67
CA VAL A 318 -1.17 -11.95 12.76
C VAL A 318 -0.03 -11.15 13.37
N ARG A 319 0.99 -10.87 12.57
CA ARG A 319 1.91 -9.76 12.82
C ARG A 319 1.32 -8.51 12.19
N LEU A 320 0.96 -7.55 13.02
CA LEU A 320 0.37 -6.28 12.61
C LEU A 320 1.43 -5.18 12.69
N GLN A 321 1.56 -4.41 11.63
CA GLN A 321 2.40 -3.22 11.56
C GLN A 321 1.52 -2.02 11.23
N ILE A 322 1.67 -0.94 12.00
CA ILE A 322 0.96 0.32 11.79
C ILE A 322 2.01 1.42 11.74
N GLY A 323 1.88 2.39 10.85
CA GLY A 323 2.76 3.55 10.89
C GLY A 323 2.20 4.77 10.20
N PHE A 324 2.96 5.84 10.33
CA PHE A 324 2.50 7.19 10.03
C PHE A 324 3.45 7.83 9.05
N VAL A 325 2.88 8.45 8.02
CA VAL A 325 3.60 9.19 6.99
C VAL A 325 3.27 10.66 7.19
N TYR A 326 4.29 11.48 7.39
CA TYR A 326 4.13 12.91 7.68
C TYR A 326 4.48 13.76 6.47
N ALA A 327 3.90 14.97 6.39
CA ALA A 327 4.41 16.01 5.50
C ALA A 327 5.71 16.61 6.09
N GLU A 328 6.56 17.22 5.24
CA GLU A 328 7.90 17.73 5.65
C GLU A 328 7.87 18.68 6.87
N GLU A 329 6.80 19.44 7.04
CA GLU A 329 6.55 20.30 8.21
C GLU A 329 5.05 20.34 8.55
N GLY A 330 4.40 19.18 8.73
CA GLY A 330 2.94 19.18 8.84
C GLY A 330 2.27 17.91 9.37
N PRO A 331 0.93 17.86 9.23
CA PRO A 331 0.11 16.78 9.78
C PRO A 331 0.40 15.45 9.07
N THR A 332 -0.10 14.36 9.67
CA THR A 332 -0.10 13.04 9.05
C THR A 332 -0.73 13.12 7.65
N LYS A 333 -0.06 12.56 6.65
CA LYS A 333 -0.54 12.41 5.26
C LYS A 333 -1.23 11.07 5.06
N TYR A 334 -0.63 9.99 5.57
CA TYR A 334 -1.18 8.64 5.50
C TYR A 334 -0.95 7.89 6.81
N VAL A 335 -1.87 7.00 7.15
CA VAL A 335 -1.64 5.91 8.09
C VAL A 335 -1.60 4.61 7.29
N PHE A 336 -0.52 3.86 7.41
CA PHE A 336 -0.46 2.53 6.83
C PHE A 336 -0.76 1.47 7.87
N VAL A 337 -1.45 0.42 7.44
CA VAL A 337 -1.74 -0.76 8.26
C VAL A 337 -1.40 -1.99 7.42
N SER A 338 -0.51 -2.85 7.91
CA SER A 338 -0.07 -4.06 7.23
C SER A 338 -0.20 -5.27 8.14
N GLY A 339 -0.86 -6.31 7.67
CA GLY A 339 -0.99 -7.59 8.37
C GLY A 339 -0.26 -8.69 7.64
N PHE A 340 0.47 -9.51 8.39
CA PHE A 340 1.16 -10.69 7.88
C PHE A 340 0.67 -11.93 8.64
N TRP A 341 0.42 -13.02 7.93
CA TRP A 341 -0.02 -14.29 8.54
C TRP A 341 0.44 -15.48 7.71
N CYS A 342 0.25 -16.68 8.26
CA CYS A 342 0.56 -17.96 7.62
C CYS A 342 -0.73 -18.72 7.30
N LEU A 343 -0.84 -19.29 6.10
CA LEU A 343 -1.99 -20.14 5.77
C LEU A 343 -1.93 -21.53 6.42
N ASN A 344 -0.72 -22.11 6.58
CA ASN A 344 -0.56 -23.50 6.99
C ASN A 344 0.28 -23.64 8.28
N GLN A 345 1.50 -24.16 8.19
CA GLN A 345 2.37 -24.64 9.28
C GLN A 345 2.81 -23.57 10.30
N GLY A 346 2.22 -22.37 10.26
CA GLY A 346 2.52 -21.26 11.15
C GLY A 346 3.87 -20.61 10.89
N TRP A 347 4.28 -19.80 11.85
CA TRP A 347 5.53 -19.06 11.82
C TRP A 347 6.74 -19.95 12.11
N ARG A 348 7.90 -19.61 11.53
CA ARG A 348 9.19 -20.14 11.99
C ARG A 348 9.42 -19.81 13.47
N LYS A 349 10.34 -20.54 14.12
CA LYS A 349 10.77 -20.26 15.50
C LYS A 349 11.24 -18.82 15.68
N ASP A 350 11.98 -18.32 14.69
CA ASP A 350 12.50 -16.95 14.67
C ASP A 350 11.45 -15.91 14.30
N ASN A 351 10.21 -16.32 14.03
CA ASN A 351 9.03 -15.48 13.90
C ASN A 351 9.06 -14.42 12.78
N ASP A 352 9.99 -14.57 11.82
CA ASP A 352 10.23 -13.67 10.70
C ASP A 352 9.27 -13.91 9.53
N TYR A 353 9.08 -15.16 9.13
CA TYR A 353 8.13 -15.61 8.10
C TYR A 353 7.62 -17.02 8.38
N CYS A 354 6.74 -17.54 7.52
CA CYS A 354 6.13 -18.85 7.70
C CYS A 354 7.14 -19.99 7.52
N VAL A 355 6.92 -21.12 8.18
CA VAL A 355 7.78 -22.31 8.07
C VAL A 355 7.95 -22.71 6.61
N ASN A 356 6.81 -22.82 5.91
CA ASN A 356 6.80 -22.86 4.46
C ASN A 356 6.63 -21.44 3.93
N GLU A 357 7.63 -21.03 3.19
CA GLU A 357 7.90 -19.65 2.87
C GLU A 357 6.85 -19.07 1.90
N ILE A 358 6.31 -19.92 1.01
CA ILE A 358 5.20 -19.61 0.10
C ILE A 358 3.84 -19.50 0.80
N ASP A 359 3.75 -19.84 2.09
CA ASP A 359 2.52 -19.73 2.88
C ASP A 359 2.39 -18.37 3.58
N THR A 360 3.43 -17.53 3.48
CA THR A 360 3.41 -16.16 3.98
C THR A 360 2.42 -15.34 3.15
N ARG A 361 1.50 -14.67 3.83
CA ARG A 361 0.52 -13.75 3.23
C ARG A 361 0.68 -12.37 3.81
N VAL A 362 0.30 -11.38 3.01
CA VAL A 362 0.31 -9.98 3.38
C VAL A 362 -0.90 -9.27 2.81
N GLU A 363 -1.46 -8.35 3.57
CA GLU A 363 -2.44 -7.38 3.11
C GLU A 363 -2.14 -6.04 3.79
N SER A 364 -2.16 -4.98 2.99
CA SER A 364 -1.68 -3.67 3.39
C SER A 364 -2.57 -2.56 2.85
N TYR A 365 -2.71 -1.50 3.65
CA TYR A 365 -3.52 -0.33 3.36
C TYR A 365 -2.67 0.92 3.60
N ALA A 366 -2.87 1.96 2.79
CA ALA A 366 -2.39 3.32 3.05
C ALA A 366 -3.59 4.27 3.03
N ILE A 367 -4.10 4.58 4.21
CA ILE A 367 -5.32 5.37 4.41
C ILE A 367 -4.92 6.85 4.48
N PRO A 368 -5.40 7.71 3.56
CA PRO A 368 -5.13 9.14 3.62
C PRO A 368 -5.68 9.75 4.91
N ALA A 369 -4.95 10.65 5.55
CA ALA A 369 -5.42 11.29 6.79
C ALA A 369 -6.64 12.21 6.62
N ARG A 370 -6.83 12.68 5.39
CA ARG A 370 -8.02 13.45 4.99
C ARG A 370 -9.11 12.57 4.38
N ALA A 371 -8.99 11.24 4.47
CA ALA A 371 -10.07 10.39 4.00
C ALA A 371 -11.29 10.68 4.87
N VAL A 372 -12.36 11.15 4.24
CA VAL A 372 -13.63 11.35 4.92
C VAL A 372 -14.37 10.02 4.87
N ASP A 373 -15.04 9.64 5.95
CA ASP A 373 -16.01 8.55 5.92
C ASP A 373 -16.96 8.75 4.74
N ASN A 374 -17.24 7.70 3.99
CA ASN A 374 -18.02 7.77 2.74
C ASN A 374 -17.40 8.67 1.65
N PHE A 375 -16.08 8.75 1.52
CA PHE A 375 -15.46 9.38 0.34
C PHE A 375 -16.00 8.72 -0.95
N ASN A 376 -16.34 9.52 -1.96
CA ASN A 376 -17.10 9.07 -3.14
C ASN A 376 -18.44 8.34 -2.84
N CYS A 377 -18.99 8.51 -1.63
CA CYS A 377 -20.17 7.81 -1.14
C CYS A 377 -20.07 6.29 -1.22
N LEU A 378 -18.90 5.80 -0.83
CA LEU A 378 -18.58 4.39 -0.71
C LEU A 378 -18.73 3.92 0.74
N ASP A 379 -19.15 2.68 0.92
CA ASP A 379 -18.96 2.03 2.21
C ASP A 379 -17.48 1.83 2.53
N ASP A 380 -17.19 1.59 3.80
CA ASP A 380 -15.83 1.50 4.30
C ASP A 380 -15.05 0.31 3.72
N ASP A 381 -15.71 -0.79 3.37
CA ASP A 381 -15.04 -1.93 2.73
C ASP A 381 -14.58 -1.59 1.32
N SER A 382 -15.39 -0.84 0.58
CA SER A 382 -15.05 -0.32 -0.74
C SER A 382 -13.94 0.73 -0.67
N LEU A 383 -13.92 1.58 0.37
CA LEU A 383 -12.81 2.51 0.60
C LEU A 383 -11.51 1.79 0.95
N LEU A 384 -11.57 0.79 1.84
CA LEU A 384 -10.41 -0.03 2.17
C LEU A 384 -9.90 -0.80 0.96
N PHE A 385 -10.78 -1.25 0.07
CA PHE A 385 -10.38 -1.85 -1.21
C PHE A 385 -9.59 -0.85 -2.07
N ASP A 386 -10.09 0.38 -2.21
CA ASP A 386 -9.40 1.43 -2.98
C ASP A 386 -8.04 1.77 -2.38
N TYR A 387 -7.93 1.83 -1.05
CA TYR A 387 -6.71 2.17 -0.30
C TYR A 387 -5.72 1.01 -0.09
N ARG A 388 -5.94 -0.16 -0.70
CA ARG A 388 -4.93 -1.22 -0.69
C ARG A 388 -3.65 -0.76 -1.37
N VAL A 389 -2.51 -1.20 -0.85
CA VAL A 389 -1.20 -0.91 -1.40
C VAL A 389 -0.30 -2.13 -1.29
N THR A 390 0.76 -2.17 -2.09
CA THR A 390 1.81 -3.17 -1.89
C THR A 390 2.69 -2.76 -0.70
N ILE A 391 3.39 -3.73 -0.11
CA ILE A 391 4.44 -3.41 0.87
C ILE A 391 5.50 -2.49 0.24
N GLY A 392 5.86 -2.71 -1.04
CA GLY A 392 6.82 -1.87 -1.75
C GLY A 392 6.38 -0.41 -1.88
N ASP A 393 5.08 -0.13 -1.96
CA ASP A 393 4.57 1.25 -1.95
C ASP A 393 4.79 1.92 -0.60
N ILE A 394 4.54 1.18 0.49
CA ILE A 394 4.79 1.68 1.86
C ILE A 394 6.28 1.90 2.08
N GLU A 395 7.13 0.95 1.67
CA GLU A 395 8.59 1.07 1.82
C GLU A 395 9.13 2.31 1.06
N LYS A 396 8.65 2.54 -0.17
CA LYS A 396 8.98 3.74 -0.96
C LYS A 396 8.47 5.04 -0.32
N LEU A 397 7.31 4.98 0.33
CA LEU A 397 6.68 6.15 0.98
C LEU A 397 7.34 6.54 2.30
N THR A 398 7.88 5.58 3.05
CA THR A 398 8.29 5.76 4.46
C THR A 398 9.80 5.68 4.69
N SER A 399 10.59 5.22 3.71
CA SER A 399 12.00 4.82 3.93
C SER A 399 12.18 3.77 5.04
N LEU A 400 11.13 3.00 5.33
CA LEU A 400 11.16 1.83 6.18
C LEU A 400 11.22 0.58 5.30
N SER A 401 11.77 -0.50 5.82
CA SER A 401 11.64 -1.84 5.27
C SER A 401 10.74 -2.65 6.19
N LEU A 402 9.57 -3.05 5.71
CA LEU A 402 8.56 -3.72 6.53
C LEU A 402 8.80 -5.23 6.63
N LEU A 403 9.63 -5.77 5.72
CA LEU A 403 9.96 -7.19 5.66
C LEU A 403 11.26 -7.52 6.41
N PRO A 404 11.33 -8.68 7.10
CA PRO A 404 12.51 -9.12 7.82
C PRO A 404 13.76 -9.16 6.94
N LYS A 405 14.91 -8.80 7.53
CA LYS A 405 16.23 -8.92 6.90
C LYS A 405 16.62 -10.37 6.59
N SER A 406 16.18 -11.32 7.42
CA SER A 406 16.43 -12.76 7.26
C SER A 406 15.59 -13.42 6.16
N MET A 407 14.60 -12.71 5.61
CA MET A 407 13.73 -13.24 4.56
C MET A 407 14.51 -13.43 3.25
N PRO A 408 14.42 -14.62 2.61
CA PRO A 408 15.02 -14.84 1.31
C PRO A 408 14.56 -13.79 0.28
N LEU A 409 15.49 -13.26 -0.51
CA LEU A 409 15.22 -12.14 -1.43
C LEU A 409 14.12 -12.45 -2.45
N SER A 410 14.06 -13.68 -2.96
CA SER A 410 13.03 -14.13 -3.90
C SER A 410 11.62 -14.01 -3.32
N ILE A 411 11.47 -14.22 -2.01
CA ILE A 411 10.19 -14.12 -1.29
C ILE A 411 9.90 -12.69 -0.94
N ARG A 412 10.93 -11.97 -0.46
CA ARG A 412 10.84 -10.56 -0.17
C ARG A 412 10.30 -9.78 -1.38
N ASN A 413 10.89 -10.01 -2.55
CA ASN A 413 10.46 -9.36 -3.79
C ASN A 413 9.01 -9.69 -4.16
N LYS A 414 8.58 -10.95 -3.97
CA LYS A 414 7.20 -11.36 -4.21
C LYS A 414 6.23 -10.66 -3.26
N LEU A 415 6.51 -10.67 -1.95
CA LEU A 415 5.66 -10.03 -0.95
C LEU A 415 5.66 -8.51 -1.07
N SER A 416 6.78 -7.90 -1.49
CA SER A 416 6.86 -6.45 -1.69
C SER A 416 6.02 -5.95 -2.88
N GLN A 417 5.65 -6.83 -3.80
CA GLN A 417 4.83 -6.50 -4.97
C GLN A 417 3.45 -7.16 -4.93
N TYR A 418 3.16 -7.94 -3.88
CA TYR A 418 1.89 -8.62 -3.75
C TYR A 418 0.79 -7.60 -3.48
N LEU A 419 -0.20 -7.59 -4.37
CA LEU A 419 -1.45 -6.87 -4.18
C LEU A 419 -2.57 -7.88 -4.41
N PRO A 420 -3.36 -8.24 -3.38
CA PRO A 420 -4.44 -9.19 -3.56
C PRO A 420 -5.46 -8.62 -4.54
N THR A 421 -5.53 -9.17 -5.74
CA THR A 421 -6.64 -8.95 -6.67
C THR A 421 -7.91 -9.48 -6.03
N GLN A 422 -9.05 -8.85 -6.30
CA GLN A 422 -10.33 -9.47 -6.00
C GLN A 422 -10.38 -10.81 -6.73
N GLU A 423 -10.38 -11.92 -6.00
CA GLU A 423 -11.12 -13.09 -6.47
C GLU A 423 -12.59 -12.63 -6.44
N PHE A 424 -13.16 -12.36 -7.62
CA PHE A 424 -14.58 -12.06 -7.77
C PHE A 424 -15.40 -13.35 -7.79
#